data_AF-A0A2J8PY81-F1
#
_entry.id   AF-A0A2J8PY81-F1
#
_cell.length_a   1.000
_cell.length_b   1.000
_cell.length_c   1.000
_cell.angle_alpha   90.00
_cell.angle_beta   90.00
_cell.angle_gamma   90.00
#
_symmetry.space_group_name_H-M   'P 1'
#
loop_
_entity.id
_entity.type
_entity.pdbx_description
1 polymer ?
#
loop_
_entity_poly.entity_id
_entity_poly.type
_entity_poly.pdbx_seq_one_letter_code
_entity_poly.pdbx_strand_id
1 'polypeptide(L)'
;RGPLDVSSGHTPTWRKLLLTGALLTSCTCSAFSELPFSAQLNTLTEGASVHLPVPGRLEDSLQLMPLKTFPAAIRVVIQSELNYSVILQWVVTMDPEPVLSWTFNGVPCGMGEKLFIRRLSREQLGTYMCIATNSKKQLVSEPVTISLPKPIMQPTEAESMEPDPTLSLSGGSAIGLLAAGILGAGALIAGMCFTIIQSLRTDRQRIGICS
;
A
#
# COMPACT_ATOMS: atom_id res chain seq x y z
N ARG A 1 -31.60 -14.95 59.00
CA ARG A 1 -30.67 -13.90 59.47
C ARG A 1 -30.33 -13.03 58.26
N GLY A 2 -30.81 -11.79 58.22
CA GLY A 2 -30.37 -10.74 57.28
C GLY A 2 -31.05 -10.68 55.90
N PRO A 3 -31.65 -9.54 55.53
CA PRO A 3 -32.10 -9.20 54.18
C PRO A 3 -31.20 -8.11 53.51
N LEU A 4 -31.47 -7.84 52.22
CA LEU A 4 -31.08 -6.66 51.41
C LEU A 4 -29.57 -6.37 51.24
N ASP A 5 -29.07 -6.31 50.00
CA ASP A 5 -28.99 -5.01 49.33
C ASP A 5 -28.77 -5.12 47.81
N VAL A 6 -29.30 -4.10 47.14
CA VAL A 6 -29.27 -3.83 45.71
C VAL A 6 -28.10 -2.89 45.42
N SER A 7 -27.37 -3.09 44.31
CA SER A 7 -26.57 -2.05 43.63
C SER A 7 -26.01 -2.69 42.35
N SER A 8 -26.40 -2.41 41.11
CA SER A 8 -26.70 -1.17 40.38
C SER A 8 -25.51 -0.20 40.22
N GLY A 9 -24.74 -0.40 39.15
CA GLY A 9 -23.81 0.57 38.55
C GLY A 9 -22.75 -0.18 37.72
N HIS A 10 -22.37 0.17 36.49
CA HIS A 10 -22.48 1.40 35.74
C HIS A 10 -22.41 1.09 34.24
N THR A 11 -23.34 1.64 33.44
CA THR A 11 -23.24 1.69 31.98
C THR A 11 -22.59 3.02 31.55
N PRO A 12 -21.68 3.04 30.56
CA PRO A 12 -20.90 4.23 30.22
C PRO A 12 -21.74 5.40 29.69
N THR A 13 -21.46 6.55 30.29
CA THR A 13 -22.11 7.87 30.23
C THR A 13 -21.73 8.66 28.98
N TRP A 14 -22.31 8.32 27.83
CA TRP A 14 -22.36 9.26 26.69
C TRP A 14 -23.75 9.40 26.05
N ARG A 15 -24.72 8.59 26.48
CA ARG A 15 -26.15 8.76 26.14
C ARG A 15 -26.86 9.48 27.28
N LYS A 16 -26.94 10.82 27.22
CA LYS A 16 -28.07 11.67 27.63
C LYS A 16 -27.60 13.11 27.83
N LEU A 17 -28.16 14.00 27.01
CA LEU A 17 -28.19 15.48 27.00
C LEU A 17 -27.87 15.86 25.56
N LEU A 18 -28.84 16.23 24.71
CA LEU A 18 -29.81 17.29 24.93
C LEU A 18 -31.16 16.95 24.27
N LEU A 19 -32.22 16.95 25.07
CA LEU A 19 -33.60 17.17 24.61
C LEU A 19 -33.93 18.63 24.93
N THR A 20 -33.96 19.48 23.91
CA THR A 20 -34.72 20.73 23.93
C THR A 20 -35.14 21.05 22.51
N GLY A 21 -36.45 21.05 22.28
CA GLY A 21 -37.05 21.24 20.96
C GLY A 21 -37.01 22.68 20.47
N ALA A 22 -37.03 22.82 19.16
CA ALA A 22 -37.64 23.94 18.46
C ALA A 22 -38.13 23.42 17.09
N LEU A 23 -39.45 23.42 16.90
CA LEU A 23 -40.09 23.25 15.60
C LEU A 23 -39.78 24.47 14.73
N LEU A 24 -39.10 24.28 13.61
CA LEU A 24 -39.09 25.25 12.51
C LEU A 24 -39.43 24.50 11.22
N THR A 25 -40.73 24.39 10.95
CA THR A 25 -41.25 24.14 9.61
C THR A 25 -41.14 25.44 8.83
N SER A 26 -40.13 25.58 7.97
CA SER A 26 -40.13 26.61 6.93
C SER A 26 -40.29 25.93 5.59
N CYS A 27 -41.56 25.76 5.19
CA CYS A 27 -41.92 25.63 3.79
C CYS A 27 -41.56 26.95 3.10
N THR A 28 -40.62 26.96 2.18
CA THR A 28 -40.51 28.02 1.18
C THR A 28 -40.94 27.44 -0.15
N CYS A 29 -42.17 27.76 -0.52
CA CYS A 29 -42.74 27.55 -1.83
C CYS A 29 -41.78 28.10 -2.89
N SER A 30 -41.22 27.26 -3.75
CA SER A 30 -40.82 27.74 -5.07
C SER A 30 -42.09 27.84 -5.90
N ALA A 31 -42.61 29.07 -5.92
CA ALA A 31 -43.71 29.45 -6.78
C ALA A 31 -43.37 29.07 -8.21
N PHE A 32 -44.19 28.17 -8.75
CA PHE A 32 -44.32 27.92 -10.18
C PHE A 32 -44.87 29.20 -10.80
N SER A 33 -43.98 30.09 -11.25
CA SER A 33 -44.36 31.25 -12.04
C SER A 33 -44.62 30.77 -13.47
N GLU A 34 -45.86 30.39 -13.73
CA GLU A 34 -46.40 30.45 -15.08
C GLU A 34 -46.37 31.91 -15.55
N LEU A 35 -45.76 32.15 -16.70
CA LEU A 35 -45.97 33.39 -17.46
C LEU A 35 -46.90 33.09 -18.63
N PRO A 36 -47.89 33.96 -18.88
CA PRO A 36 -48.91 33.73 -19.90
C PRO A 36 -48.48 34.24 -21.27
N PHE A 37 -49.01 33.56 -22.28
CA PHE A 37 -49.55 34.08 -23.53
C PHE A 37 -48.67 34.95 -24.47
N SER A 38 -48.31 34.31 -25.59
CA SER A 38 -48.47 34.79 -26.98
C SER A 38 -47.95 36.18 -27.36
N ALA A 39 -46.86 36.18 -28.14
CA ALA A 39 -46.66 37.16 -29.20
C ALA A 39 -46.15 36.43 -30.45
N GLN A 40 -47.05 36.24 -31.39
CA GLN A 40 -46.76 35.88 -32.77
C GLN A 40 -46.02 37.06 -33.43
N LEU A 41 -44.84 36.83 -33.99
CA LEU A 41 -44.34 37.64 -35.09
C LEU A 41 -43.88 36.71 -36.22
N ASN A 42 -44.55 36.90 -37.33
CA ASN A 42 -44.47 36.17 -38.57
C ASN A 42 -43.41 36.78 -39.50
N THR A 43 -42.93 35.89 -40.39
CA THR A 43 -42.51 36.11 -41.78
C THR A 43 -41.12 36.67 -42.12
N LEU A 44 -40.33 35.76 -42.73
CA LEU A 44 -39.65 35.84 -44.03
C LEU A 44 -38.20 36.37 -44.08
N THR A 45 -37.24 35.46 -44.24
CA THR A 45 -36.13 35.52 -45.24
C THR A 45 -35.47 34.12 -45.27
N GLU A 46 -35.70 33.33 -46.31
CA GLU A 46 -34.86 33.18 -47.50
C GLU A 46 -33.78 32.10 -47.33
N GLY A 47 -33.60 31.30 -48.38
CA GLY A 47 -32.94 30.00 -48.37
C GLY A 47 -31.53 30.00 -47.82
N ALA A 48 -31.30 29.10 -46.88
CA ALA A 48 -30.01 28.47 -46.66
C ALA A 48 -30.27 26.98 -46.45
N SER A 49 -30.29 26.22 -47.55
CA SER A 49 -30.12 24.77 -47.50
C SER A 49 -28.69 24.50 -47.05
N VAL A 50 -28.47 24.57 -45.75
CA VAL A 50 -27.32 23.94 -45.11
C VAL A 50 -27.85 22.57 -44.71
N HIS A 51 -27.45 21.56 -45.45
CA HIS A 51 -27.48 20.19 -44.97
C HIS A 51 -26.72 20.19 -43.64
N LEU A 52 -27.47 20.31 -42.54
CA LEU A 52 -26.93 20.05 -41.21
C LEU A 52 -26.38 18.63 -41.30
N PRO A 53 -25.09 18.41 -41.00
CA PRO A 53 -24.64 17.05 -40.76
C PRO A 53 -25.55 16.55 -39.65
N VAL A 54 -26.32 15.49 -39.94
CA VAL A 54 -26.90 14.64 -38.90
C VAL A 54 -25.79 14.48 -37.86
N PRO A 55 -26.01 14.71 -36.55
CA PRO A 55 -25.04 14.36 -35.54
C PRO A 55 -24.76 12.87 -35.70
N GLY A 56 -23.70 12.57 -36.44
CA GLY A 56 -23.26 11.23 -36.69
C GLY A 56 -22.88 10.68 -35.33
N ARG A 57 -23.60 9.65 -34.93
CA ARG A 57 -23.10 8.64 -34.00
C ARG A 57 -22.87 9.16 -32.57
N LEU A 58 -23.92 9.64 -31.92
CA LEU A 58 -24.03 9.53 -30.46
C LEU A 58 -24.34 8.07 -30.02
N GLU A 59 -23.82 7.09 -30.76
CA GLU A 59 -24.00 5.66 -30.52
C GLU A 59 -22.66 4.97 -30.20
N ASP A 60 -21.54 5.66 -30.40
CA ASP A 60 -20.20 5.18 -30.00
C ASP A 60 -19.79 5.63 -28.59
N SER A 61 -20.53 6.59 -28.04
CA SER A 61 -20.26 7.20 -26.74
C SER A 61 -21.25 6.79 -25.66
N LEU A 62 -21.93 5.64 -25.82
CA LEU A 62 -22.37 4.90 -24.64
C LEU A 62 -21.09 4.43 -23.96
N GLN A 63 -20.51 5.30 -23.14
CA GLN A 63 -19.34 5.07 -22.33
C GLN A 63 -19.54 3.70 -21.67
N LEU A 64 -18.92 2.65 -22.22
CA LEU A 64 -18.95 1.32 -21.62
C LEU A 64 -18.34 1.56 -20.25
N MET A 65 -19.18 1.58 -19.22
CA MET A 65 -18.73 1.77 -17.85
C MET A 65 -17.64 0.71 -17.64
N PRO A 66 -16.43 1.11 -17.22
CA PRO A 66 -15.35 0.15 -17.06
C PRO A 66 -15.76 -0.90 -16.05
N LEU A 67 -15.35 -2.15 -16.29
CA LEU A 67 -15.52 -3.23 -15.32
C LEU A 67 -14.76 -2.85 -14.05
N LYS A 68 -15.50 -2.71 -12.95
CA LYS A 68 -14.96 -2.37 -11.63
C LYS A 68 -14.60 -3.64 -10.87
N THR A 69 -13.52 -3.58 -10.12
CA THR A 69 -12.94 -4.76 -9.47
C THR A 69 -12.52 -4.45 -8.04
N PHE A 70 -12.64 -5.44 -7.17
CA PHE A 70 -12.07 -5.42 -5.84
C PHE A 70 -11.37 -6.77 -5.56
N PRO A 71 -10.07 -6.79 -5.24
CA PRO A 71 -9.15 -5.64 -5.26
C PRO A 71 -9.04 -5.02 -6.67
N ALA A 72 -8.60 -3.77 -6.73
CA ALA A 72 -8.53 -3.04 -7.99
C ALA A 72 -7.54 -3.71 -8.96
N ALA A 73 -7.97 -3.92 -10.20
CA ALA A 73 -7.14 -4.48 -11.25
C ALA A 73 -6.07 -3.47 -11.71
N ILE A 74 -4.83 -3.96 -11.87
CA ILE A 74 -3.73 -3.20 -12.46
C ILE A 74 -3.52 -3.78 -13.86
N ARG A 75 -3.72 -2.97 -14.91
CA ARG A 75 -3.56 -3.39 -16.31
C ARG A 75 -4.28 -4.71 -16.58
N VAL A 76 -5.57 -4.77 -16.29
CA VAL A 76 -6.46 -5.94 -16.43
C VAL A 76 -6.15 -7.17 -15.57
N VAL A 77 -5.20 -7.07 -14.62
CA VAL A 77 -4.87 -8.18 -13.71
C VAL A 77 -5.27 -7.85 -12.29
N ILE A 78 -6.04 -8.74 -11.67
CA ILE A 78 -6.31 -8.73 -10.24
C ILE A 78 -5.35 -9.71 -9.58
N GLN A 79 -4.44 -9.18 -8.76
CA GLN A 79 -3.60 -10.02 -7.91
C GLN A 79 -4.33 -10.28 -6.59
N SER A 80 -4.59 -11.56 -6.28
CA SER A 80 -5.28 -11.95 -5.07
C SER A 80 -4.81 -13.32 -4.57
N GLU A 81 -4.67 -13.45 -3.26
CA GLU A 81 -4.30 -14.71 -2.60
C GLU A 81 -5.49 -15.67 -2.51
N LEU A 82 -5.23 -16.95 -2.34
CA LEU A 82 -6.27 -17.96 -2.11
C LEU A 82 -7.06 -17.66 -0.83
N ASN A 83 -8.33 -18.07 -0.80
CA ASN A 83 -9.31 -17.81 0.27
C ASN A 83 -9.73 -16.35 0.48
N TYR A 84 -9.15 -15.38 -0.25
CA TYR A 84 -9.66 -14.01 -0.28
C TYR A 84 -10.91 -13.92 -1.17
N SER A 85 -11.65 -12.82 -1.05
CA SER A 85 -12.82 -12.56 -1.89
C SER A 85 -12.49 -11.58 -3.01
N VAL A 86 -12.92 -11.91 -4.22
CA VAL A 86 -12.82 -11.02 -5.39
C VAL A 86 -14.23 -10.64 -5.83
N ILE A 87 -14.44 -9.35 -6.13
CA ILE A 87 -15.71 -8.82 -6.60
C ILE A 87 -15.48 -8.19 -7.96
N LEU A 88 -16.24 -8.63 -8.96
CA LEU A 88 -16.30 -8.01 -10.28
C LEU A 88 -17.66 -7.34 -10.42
N GLN A 89 -17.68 -6.12 -10.95
CA GLN A 89 -18.92 -5.38 -11.18
C GLN A 89 -18.90 -4.73 -12.55
N TRP A 90 -19.97 -4.95 -13.31
CA TRP A 90 -20.20 -4.25 -14.56
C TRP A 90 -21.63 -3.72 -14.61
N VAL A 91 -21.75 -2.41 -14.84
CA VAL A 91 -23.03 -1.70 -14.88
C VAL A 91 -23.18 -1.11 -16.26
N VAL A 92 -24.18 -1.56 -17.02
CA VAL A 92 -24.37 -1.15 -18.41
C VAL A 92 -25.83 -0.82 -18.65
N THR A 93 -26.08 0.34 -19.24
CA THR A 93 -27.42 0.80 -19.57
C THR A 93 -27.71 0.47 -21.03
N MET A 94 -28.75 -0.33 -21.27
CA MET A 94 -29.25 -0.66 -22.60
C MET A 94 -30.77 -0.47 -22.65
N ASP A 95 -31.31 -0.18 -23.83
CA ASP A 95 -32.75 -0.13 -24.07
C ASP A 95 -33.15 -1.14 -25.17
N PRO A 96 -33.92 -2.21 -24.85
CA PRO A 96 -34.44 -2.58 -23.52
C PRO A 96 -33.35 -2.99 -22.53
N GLU A 97 -33.71 -3.07 -21.24
CA GLU A 97 -32.79 -3.44 -20.17
C GLU A 97 -32.09 -4.78 -20.46
N PRO A 98 -30.75 -4.89 -20.27
CA PRO A 98 -30.03 -6.09 -20.64
C PRO A 98 -30.01 -7.13 -19.51
N VAL A 99 -29.90 -8.39 -19.90
CA VAL A 99 -29.53 -9.48 -18.99
C VAL A 99 -28.01 -9.61 -18.98
N LEU A 100 -27.42 -9.53 -17.79
CA LEU A 100 -25.98 -9.70 -17.58
C LEU A 100 -25.63 -11.15 -17.24
N SER A 101 -24.64 -11.69 -17.94
CA SER A 101 -24.08 -13.03 -17.72
C SER A 101 -22.55 -12.98 -17.65
N TRP A 102 -21.98 -13.72 -16.71
CA TRP A 102 -20.53 -13.80 -16.49
C TRP A 102 -19.97 -15.07 -17.11
N THR A 103 -18.76 -14.97 -17.64
CA THR A 103 -17.98 -16.10 -18.14
C THR A 103 -16.66 -16.21 -17.39
N PHE A 104 -16.20 -17.44 -17.20
CA PHE A 104 -14.89 -17.81 -16.70
C PHE A 104 -14.22 -18.67 -17.75
N ASN A 105 -13.11 -18.19 -18.33
CA ASN A 105 -12.41 -18.83 -19.44
C ASN A 105 -13.36 -19.22 -20.60
N GLY A 106 -14.33 -18.35 -20.91
CA GLY A 106 -15.33 -18.55 -21.95
C GLY A 106 -16.54 -19.41 -21.54
N VAL A 107 -16.54 -20.00 -20.34
CA VAL A 107 -17.65 -20.82 -19.84
C VAL A 107 -18.57 -19.99 -18.93
N PRO A 108 -19.91 -20.03 -19.09
CA PRO A 108 -20.83 -19.31 -18.20
C PRO A 108 -20.64 -19.70 -16.73
N CYS A 109 -20.51 -18.71 -15.85
CA CYS A 109 -20.21 -18.92 -14.42
C CYS A 109 -21.11 -18.15 -13.46
N GLY A 110 -21.95 -17.23 -13.95
CA GLY A 110 -22.86 -16.46 -13.11
C GLY A 110 -23.72 -15.46 -13.88
N MET A 111 -24.59 -14.75 -13.18
CA MET A 111 -25.48 -13.73 -13.75
C MET A 111 -25.57 -12.49 -12.85
N GLY A 112 -26.02 -11.38 -13.43
CA GLY A 112 -26.25 -10.10 -12.74
C GLY A 112 -25.07 -9.13 -12.81
N GLU A 113 -25.27 -7.94 -12.27
CA GLU A 113 -24.28 -6.84 -12.33
C GLU A 113 -22.98 -7.13 -11.59
N LYS A 114 -23.02 -7.99 -10.56
CA LYS A 114 -21.87 -8.32 -9.70
C LYS A 114 -21.61 -9.82 -9.67
N LEU A 115 -20.35 -10.21 -9.85
CA LEU A 115 -19.88 -11.56 -9.58
C LEU A 115 -19.08 -11.57 -8.27
N PHE A 116 -19.47 -12.43 -7.34
CA PHE A 116 -18.79 -12.62 -6.07
C PHE A 116 -18.05 -13.94 -6.05
N ILE A 117 -16.72 -13.89 -6.10
CA ILE A 117 -15.86 -15.06 -5.91
C ILE A 117 -15.49 -15.11 -4.44
N ARG A 118 -16.27 -15.85 -3.66
CA ARG A 118 -16.05 -16.04 -2.23
C ARG A 118 -15.02 -17.13 -2.02
N ARG A 119 -13.95 -16.83 -1.27
CA ARG A 119 -12.83 -17.74 -1.01
C ARG A 119 -12.20 -18.28 -2.30
N LEU A 120 -11.42 -17.45 -2.95
CA LEU A 120 -10.73 -17.75 -4.19
C LEU A 120 -9.96 -19.09 -4.09
N SER A 121 -10.27 -19.99 -5.02
CA SER A 121 -9.59 -21.28 -5.19
C SER A 121 -8.71 -21.28 -6.43
N ARG A 122 -7.85 -22.31 -6.58
CA ARG A 122 -6.92 -22.39 -7.73
C ARG A 122 -7.67 -22.58 -9.05
N GLU A 123 -8.80 -23.27 -8.99
CA GLU A 123 -9.67 -23.58 -10.13
C GLU A 123 -10.44 -22.35 -10.64
N GLN A 124 -10.44 -21.26 -9.86
CA GLN A 124 -11.07 -19.98 -10.19
C GLN A 124 -10.06 -18.92 -10.64
N LEU A 125 -8.79 -19.29 -10.82
CA LEU A 125 -7.79 -18.42 -11.43
C LEU A 125 -7.95 -18.46 -12.95
N GLY A 126 -8.00 -17.29 -13.58
CA GLY A 126 -8.23 -17.17 -15.02
C GLY A 126 -8.94 -15.88 -15.40
N THR A 127 -9.50 -15.87 -16.60
CA THR A 127 -10.06 -14.68 -17.23
C THR A 127 -11.58 -14.65 -17.09
N TYR A 128 -12.09 -13.50 -16.66
CA TYR A 128 -13.50 -13.23 -16.47
C TYR A 128 -13.96 -12.11 -17.41
N MET A 129 -15.15 -12.28 -17.97
CA MET A 129 -15.82 -11.28 -18.81
C MET A 129 -17.31 -11.29 -18.51
N CYS A 130 -17.95 -10.13 -18.63
CA CYS A 130 -19.40 -9.99 -18.54
C CYS A 130 -20.00 -9.68 -19.91
N ILE A 131 -21.15 -10.29 -20.19
CA ILE A 131 -21.89 -10.17 -21.44
C ILE A 131 -23.27 -9.63 -21.10
N ALA A 132 -23.62 -8.49 -21.66
CA ALA A 132 -24.93 -7.87 -21.53
C ALA A 132 -25.72 -8.07 -22.82
N THR A 133 -26.86 -8.75 -22.71
CA THR A 133 -27.67 -9.13 -23.87
C THR A 133 -29.08 -8.57 -23.71
N ASN A 134 -29.57 -7.85 -24.71
CA ASN A 134 -30.99 -7.52 -24.83
C ASN A 134 -31.54 -8.00 -26.17
N SER A 135 -32.81 -7.72 -26.46
CA SER A 135 -33.48 -8.14 -27.70
C SER A 135 -32.91 -7.52 -28.99
N LYS A 136 -32.07 -6.47 -28.88
CA LYS A 136 -31.53 -5.72 -30.02
C LYS A 136 -30.04 -5.96 -30.25
N LYS A 137 -29.26 -6.10 -29.18
CA LYS A 137 -27.78 -6.15 -29.24
C LYS A 137 -27.17 -6.91 -28.06
N GLN A 138 -25.90 -7.24 -28.23
CA GLN A 138 -25.05 -7.80 -27.19
C GLN A 138 -23.79 -6.92 -27.04
N LEU A 139 -23.41 -6.63 -25.80
CA LEU A 139 -22.19 -5.92 -25.44
C LEU A 139 -21.34 -6.79 -24.52
N VAL A 140 -20.03 -6.64 -24.63
CA VAL A 140 -19.05 -7.44 -23.90
C VAL A 140 -18.11 -6.50 -23.15
N SER A 141 -17.84 -6.80 -21.88
CA SER A 141 -16.90 -6.03 -21.07
C SER A 141 -15.45 -6.31 -21.48
N GLU A 142 -14.54 -5.42 -21.08
CA GLU A 142 -13.10 -5.72 -21.07
C GLU A 142 -12.82 -6.98 -20.22
N PRO A 143 -11.90 -7.86 -20.63
CA PRO A 143 -11.51 -9.02 -19.86
C PRO A 143 -10.69 -8.62 -18.64
N VAL A 144 -10.86 -9.35 -17.54
CA VAL A 144 -10.02 -9.22 -16.35
C VAL A 144 -9.49 -10.58 -15.92
N THR A 145 -8.20 -10.68 -15.63
CA THR A 145 -7.55 -11.93 -15.22
C THR A 145 -7.25 -11.92 -13.74
N ILE A 146 -7.69 -12.95 -13.02
CA ILE A 146 -7.34 -13.19 -11.62
C ILE A 146 -6.14 -14.12 -11.57
N SER A 147 -5.06 -13.68 -10.93
CA SER A 147 -3.85 -14.47 -10.73
C SER A 147 -3.32 -14.33 -9.32
N LEU A 148 -2.54 -15.30 -8.87
CA LEU A 148 -1.79 -15.17 -7.63
C LEU A 148 -0.75 -14.04 -7.75
N PRO A 149 -0.44 -13.34 -6.65
CA PRO A 149 0.71 -12.46 -6.60
C PRO A 149 1.97 -13.23 -6.99
N LYS A 150 2.80 -12.63 -7.84
CA LYS A 150 4.11 -13.20 -8.12
C LYS A 150 4.96 -13.07 -6.86
N PRO A 151 5.73 -14.10 -6.48
CA PRO A 151 6.77 -13.92 -5.48
C PRO A 151 7.60 -12.73 -5.92
N ILE A 152 7.75 -11.75 -5.02
CA ILE A 152 8.77 -10.73 -5.20
C ILE A 152 10.07 -11.52 -5.11
N MET A 153 10.62 -11.90 -6.25
CA MET A 153 12.03 -12.19 -6.35
C MET A 153 12.70 -10.84 -6.10
N GLN A 154 12.82 -10.46 -4.83
CA GLN A 154 14.00 -9.71 -4.45
C GLN A 154 15.14 -10.52 -5.06
N PRO A 155 16.12 -9.89 -5.72
CA PRO A 155 17.43 -10.47 -5.72
C PRO A 155 17.72 -10.71 -4.23
N THR A 156 17.47 -11.93 -3.77
CA THR A 156 18.37 -12.57 -2.84
C THR A 156 19.65 -12.63 -3.65
N GLU A 157 20.32 -11.47 -3.73
CA GLU A 157 21.76 -11.43 -3.62
C GLU A 157 22.04 -12.52 -2.62
N ALA A 158 22.69 -13.58 -3.10
CA ALA A 158 23.05 -14.70 -2.26
C ALA A 158 23.48 -14.07 -0.93
N GLU A 159 22.95 -14.54 0.20
CA GLU A 159 23.71 -14.42 1.43
C GLU A 159 25.02 -15.18 1.15
N SER A 160 25.93 -14.51 0.44
CA SER A 160 27.31 -14.49 0.82
C SER A 160 27.21 -14.07 2.26
N MET A 161 27.26 -15.08 3.14
CA MET A 161 27.78 -14.93 4.47
C MET A 161 29.04 -14.10 4.29
N GLU A 162 28.91 -12.78 4.39
CA GLU A 162 30.06 -11.91 4.55
C GLU A 162 30.65 -12.41 5.87
N PRO A 163 31.86 -12.99 5.85
CA PRO A 163 32.49 -13.34 7.10
C PRO A 163 32.53 -12.05 7.91
N ASP A 164 31.95 -12.12 9.11
CA ASP A 164 32.02 -11.14 10.19
C ASP A 164 33.26 -10.27 10.00
N PRO A 165 33.18 -8.92 9.99
CA PRO A 165 34.36 -8.09 9.89
C PRO A 165 35.28 -8.53 11.01
N THR A 166 36.25 -9.41 10.68
CA THR A 166 37.36 -9.74 11.52
C THR A 166 37.96 -8.38 11.74
N LEU A 167 37.73 -7.86 12.95
CA LEU A 167 38.37 -6.68 13.47
C LEU A 167 39.80 -6.83 12.99
N SER A 168 40.16 -6.03 11.99
CA SER A 168 41.52 -5.92 11.56
C SER A 168 42.15 -5.17 12.71
N LEU A 169 42.44 -5.93 13.76
CA LEU A 169 43.23 -5.54 14.88
C LEU A 169 44.58 -5.34 14.23
N SER A 170 44.76 -4.13 13.72
CA SER A 170 45.99 -3.67 13.12
C SER A 170 47.06 -3.92 14.17
N GLY A 171 47.77 -5.03 13.98
CA GLY A 171 48.84 -5.49 14.84
C GLY A 171 50.03 -4.52 14.84
N GLY A 172 49.90 -3.30 14.31
CA GLY A 172 50.92 -2.27 14.42
C GLY A 172 51.11 -1.75 15.84
N SER A 173 50.06 -1.72 16.66
CA SER A 173 50.14 -1.11 18.01
C SER A 173 50.86 -1.99 19.04
N ALA A 174 50.59 -3.31 19.05
CA ALA A 174 51.24 -4.22 20.00
C ALA A 174 52.72 -4.46 19.68
N ILE A 175 53.10 -4.46 18.40
CA ILE A 175 54.48 -4.67 17.96
C ILE A 175 55.37 -3.46 18.32
N GLY A 176 54.83 -2.24 18.23
CA GLY A 176 55.54 -1.03 18.65
C GLY A 176 55.84 -0.99 20.15
N LEU A 177 54.89 -1.42 20.99
CA LEU A 177 55.05 -1.44 22.45
C LEU A 177 56.06 -2.49 22.92
N LEU A 178 56.10 -3.67 22.27
CA LEU A 178 57.09 -4.71 22.60
C LEU A 178 58.51 -4.25 22.25
N ALA A 179 58.71 -3.62 21.08
CA ALA A 179 60.03 -3.12 20.68
C ALA A 179 60.53 -1.98 21.59
N ALA A 180 59.67 -1.02 21.94
CA ALA A 180 60.02 0.07 22.84
C ALA A 180 60.29 -0.43 24.28
N GLY A 181 59.53 -1.42 24.74
CA GLY A 181 59.70 -2.04 26.06
C GLY A 181 61.06 -2.72 26.23
N ILE A 182 61.52 -3.47 25.23
CA ILE A 182 62.81 -4.16 25.26
C ILE A 182 63.98 -3.16 25.30
N LEU A 183 63.91 -2.10 24.49
CA LEU A 183 64.94 -1.04 24.48
C LEU A 183 64.96 -0.27 25.81
N GLY A 184 63.80 0.05 26.39
CA GLY A 184 63.69 0.70 27.69
C GLY A 184 64.25 -0.15 28.83
N ALA A 185 63.91 -1.44 28.87
CA ALA A 185 64.42 -2.37 29.89
C ALA A 185 65.94 -2.54 29.78
N GLY A 186 66.49 -2.66 28.55
CA GLY A 186 67.93 -2.73 28.32
C GLY A 186 68.68 -1.52 28.87
N ALA A 187 68.16 -0.30 28.66
CA ALA A 187 68.75 0.92 29.18
C ALA A 187 68.74 0.98 30.72
N LEU A 188 67.65 0.54 31.36
CA LEU A 188 67.55 0.50 32.82
C LEU A 188 68.53 -0.51 33.44
N ILE A 189 68.65 -1.70 32.84
CA ILE A 189 69.58 -2.73 33.32
C ILE A 189 71.02 -2.25 33.18
N ALA A 190 71.39 -1.67 32.02
CA ALA A 190 72.73 -1.11 31.81
C ALA A 190 73.04 0.02 32.81
N GLY A 191 72.06 0.90 33.08
CA GLY A 191 72.18 1.96 34.08
C GLY A 191 72.41 1.41 35.49
N MET A 192 71.63 0.42 35.92
CA MET A 192 71.82 -0.23 37.23
C MET A 192 73.18 -0.93 37.33
N CYS A 193 73.61 -1.66 36.30
CA CYS A 193 74.94 -2.27 36.30
C CYS A 193 76.04 -1.21 36.40
N PHE A 194 75.90 -0.09 35.70
CA PHE A 194 76.86 1.02 35.78
C PHE A 194 76.91 1.63 37.18
N THR A 195 75.77 1.89 37.82
CA THR A 195 75.76 2.44 39.20
C THR A 195 76.36 1.49 40.20
N ILE A 196 76.10 0.17 40.08
CA ILE A 196 76.70 -0.86 40.94
C ILE A 196 78.22 -0.94 40.72
N ILE A 197 78.68 -0.90 39.47
CA ILE A 197 80.12 -0.92 39.17
C ILE A 197 80.79 0.34 39.74
N GLN A 198 80.15 1.50 39.62
CA GLN A 198 80.66 2.76 40.15
C GLN A 198 80.64 2.78 41.68
N SER A 199 79.64 2.19 42.33
CA SER A 199 79.60 2.08 43.79
C SER A 199 80.70 1.14 44.29
N LEU A 200 80.92 -0.01 43.63
CA LEU A 200 82.02 -0.92 43.94
C LEU A 200 83.39 -0.29 43.70
N ARG A 201 83.52 0.54 42.66
CA ARG A 201 84.76 1.28 42.36
C ARG A 201 85.02 2.38 43.40
N THR A 202 83.97 3.08 43.85
CA THR A 202 84.03 4.08 44.93
C THR A 202 84.36 3.43 46.28
N ASP A 203 83.79 2.26 46.57
CA ASP A 203 84.06 1.49 47.78
C ASP A 203 85.52 1.00 47.81
N ARG A 204 86.01 0.44 46.69
CA ARG A 204 87.43 0.09 46.54
C ARG A 204 88.38 1.29 46.70
N GLN A 205 88.02 2.46 46.18
CA GLN A 205 88.85 3.65 46.36
C GLN A 205 88.80 4.21 47.79
N ARG A 206 87.69 4.06 48.52
CA ARG A 206 87.65 4.36 49.96
C ARG A 206 88.54 3.43 50.77
N ILE A 207 88.55 2.14 50.46
CA ILE A 207 89.38 1.15 51.18
C ILE A 207 90.87 1.36 50.88
N GLY A 208 91.23 1.83 49.69
CA GLY A 208 92.62 2.16 49.32
C GLY A 208 93.18 3.48 49.88
N ILE A 209 92.38 4.30 50.56
CA ILE A 209 92.82 5.57 51.18
C ILE A 209 93.03 5.41 52.71
N CYS A 210 92.73 4.23 53.27
CA CYS A 210 92.92 3.92 54.70
C CYS A 210 94.02 2.88 54.98
N SER A 211 94.99 2.73 54.10
CA SER A 211 96.18 1.88 54.33
C SER A 211 97.48 2.66 54.21
#